data_AF-A0A2E2HNV4-F1
#
_entry.id   AF-A0A2E2HNV4-F1
#
_cell.length_a   1.000
_cell.length_b   1.000
_cell.length_c   1.000
_cell.angle_alpha   90.00
_cell.angle_beta   90.00
_cell.angle_gamma   90.00
#
_symmetry.space_group_name_H-M   'P 1'
#
loop_
_entity.id
_entity.type
_entity.pdbx_description
1 polymer ?
#
loop_
_entity_poly.entity_id
_entity_poly.type
_entity_poly.pdbx_seq_one_letter_code
_entity_poly.pdbx_strand_id
1 'polypeptide(L)' 'MERKSLILAGVLLFIPLVFFGQEVPSDSKTEKIAWHGTWKGGLAEAQRTGKPIMLVSAVPQCHSVPGVW' A
#
# COMPACT_ATOMS: atom_id res chain seq x y z
N MET A 1 -23.97 22.80 -34.90
CA MET A 1 -23.62 21.98 -33.71
C MET A 1 -22.48 21.07 -34.14
N GLU A 2 -21.25 21.52 -33.90
CA GLU A 2 -20.06 21.03 -34.59
C GLU A 2 -19.71 19.58 -34.17
N ARG A 3 -19.49 18.70 -35.16
CA ARG A 3 -19.09 17.28 -34.97
C ARG A 3 -17.89 17.10 -34.02
N LYS A 4 -17.05 18.13 -33.91
CA LYS A 4 -15.91 18.19 -32.98
C LYS A 4 -16.35 18.27 -31.51
N SER A 5 -17.45 18.95 -31.22
CA SER A 5 -18.01 19.10 -29.86
C SER A 5 -18.61 17.79 -29.33
N LEU A 6 -19.16 16.95 -30.22
CA LEU A 6 -19.67 15.62 -29.85
C LEU A 6 -18.54 14.63 -29.53
N ILE A 7 -17.41 14.71 -30.25
CA ILE A 7 -16.24 13.87 -29.99
C ILE A 7 -15.54 14.28 -28.69
N LEU A 8 -15.39 15.58 -28.43
CA LEU A 8 -14.82 16.09 -27.17
C LEU A 8 -15.66 15.70 -25.95
N ALA A 9 -16.99 15.79 -26.04
CA ALA A 9 -17.88 15.36 -24.97
C ALA A 9 -17.81 13.84 -24.72
N GLY A 10 -17.71 13.03 -25.77
CA GLY A 10 -17.57 11.58 -25.66
C GLY A 10 -16.25 11.17 -25.00
N VAL A 11 -15.13 11.82 -25.35
CA VAL A 11 -13.81 11.56 -24.74
C VAL A 11 -13.78 11.99 -23.27
N LEU A 12 -14.36 13.14 -22.93
CA LEU A 12 -14.43 13.63 -21.55
C LEU A 12 -15.30 12.74 -20.63
N LEU A 13 -16.32 12.05 -21.18
CA LEU A 13 -17.14 11.11 -20.42
C LEU A 13 -16.52 9.71 -20.29
N PHE A 14 -15.64 9.29 -21.21
CA PHE A 14 -15.01 7.97 -21.16
C PHE A 14 -13.77 7.91 -20.26
N ILE A 15 -13.01 9.01 -20.11
CA ILE A 15 -11.81 9.07 -19.27
C ILE A 15 -12.09 8.70 -17.79
N PRO A 16 -13.12 9.23 -17.09
CA PRO A 16 -13.35 8.83 -15.70
C PRO A 16 -13.72 7.35 -15.57
N LEU A 17 -14.34 6.72 -16.59
CA LEU A 17 -14.75 5.32 -16.52
C LEU A 17 -13.56 4.35 -16.52
N VAL A 18 -12.46 4.68 -17.19
CA VAL A 18 -11.27 3.81 -17.29
C VAL A 18 -10.34 3.98 -16.09
N PHE A 19 -10.29 5.17 -15.47
CA PHE A 19 -9.42 5.42 -14.32
C PHE A 19 -9.94 4.85 -12.99
N PHE A 20 -11.26 4.69 -12.82
CA PHE A 20 -11.84 4.16 -11.57
C PHE A 20 -11.89 2.62 -11.49
N GLY A 21 -11.62 1.90 -12.59
CA GLY A 21 -11.84 0.46 -12.70
C GLY A 21 -10.58 -0.41 -12.68
N GLN A 22 -9.48 0.01 -12.06
CA GLN A 22 -8.31 -0.86 -11.89
C GLN A 22 -8.48 -1.79 -10.69
N GLU A 23 -9.15 -2.92 -10.91
CA GLU A 23 -9.06 -4.07 -10.01
C GLU A 23 -7.65 -4.65 -10.14
N VAL A 24 -6.77 -4.37 -9.17
CA VAL A 24 -5.44 -4.97 -9.09
C VAL A 24 -5.65 -6.49 -8.94
N PRO A 25 -5.19 -7.33 -9.89
CA PRO A 25 -5.32 -8.78 -9.78
C PRO A 25 -4.69 -9.25 -8.47
N SER A 26 -5.51 -9.70 -7.52
CA SER A 26 -5.08 -10.16 -6.19
C SER A 26 -4.57 -11.60 -6.27
N ASP A 27 -3.54 -11.85 -7.08
CA ASP A 27 -2.67 -13.01 -6.95
C ASP A 27 -1.38 -12.60 -6.22
N SER A 28 -1.49 -11.74 -5.21
CA SER A 28 -0.41 -11.58 -4.25
C SER A 28 -0.50 -12.75 -3.28
N LYS A 29 0.44 -13.69 -3.34
CA LYS A 29 0.84 -14.40 -2.12
C LYS A 29 0.99 -13.30 -1.08
N THR A 30 0.12 -13.25 -0.07
CA THR A 30 0.16 -12.19 0.93
C THR A 30 1.55 -12.20 1.55
N GLU A 31 2.40 -11.27 1.13
CA GLU A 31 3.74 -11.17 1.69
C GLU A 31 3.54 -10.83 3.16
N LYS A 32 3.97 -11.76 4.02
CA LYS A 32 3.84 -11.58 5.46
C LYS A 32 4.96 -10.65 5.92
N ILE A 33 4.63 -9.79 6.89
CA ILE A 33 5.63 -8.97 7.57
C ILE A 33 6.55 -9.90 8.36
N ALA A 34 7.86 -9.81 8.11
CA ALA A 34 8.87 -10.44 8.93
C ALA A 34 9.18 -9.53 10.13
N TRP A 35 8.74 -9.95 11.33
CA TRP A 35 8.99 -9.21 12.56
C TRP A 35 10.33 -9.60 13.19
N HIS A 36 11.16 -8.61 13.49
CA HIS A 36 12.41 -8.79 14.22
C HIS A 36 12.28 -8.23 15.64
N GLY A 37 12.20 -9.12 16.65
CA GLY A 37 11.97 -8.73 18.05
C GLY A 37 13.16 -8.05 18.76
N THR A 38 14.27 -7.82 18.07
CA THR A 38 15.43 -7.12 18.64
C THR A 38 15.99 -6.11 17.65
N TRP A 39 16.51 -5.00 18.17
CA TRP A 39 17.21 -3.99 17.37
C TRP A 39 18.38 -4.60 16.58
N LYS A 40 19.17 -5.49 17.21
CA LYS A 40 20.30 -6.18 16.57
C LYS A 40 19.85 -6.98 15.34
N GLY A 41 18.75 -7.73 15.46
CA GLY A 41 18.22 -8.54 14.36
C GLY A 41 17.66 -7.68 13.22
N GLY A 42 16.88 -6.66 13.55
CA GLY A 42 16.33 -5.74 12.55
C GLY A 42 17.40 -4.95 11.80
N LEU A 43 18.45 -4.51 12.52
CA LEU A 43 19.57 -3.80 11.91
C LEU A 43 20.39 -4.69 10.97
N ALA A 44 20.65 -5.94 11.36
CA ALA A 44 21.34 -6.91 10.51
C ALA A 44 20.56 -7.17 9.21
N GLU A 45 19.23 -7.29 9.29
CA GLU A 45 18.39 -7.51 8.11
C GLU A 45 18.33 -6.29 7.18
N ALA A 46 18.21 -5.09 7.75
CA ALA A 46 18.25 -3.84 7.00
C ALA A 46 19.57 -3.67 6.23
N GLN A 47 20.69 -4.01 6.86
CA GLN A 47 22.02 -3.99 6.22
C GLN A 47 22.13 -5.04 5.10
N ARG A 48 21.65 -6.26 5.35
CA ARG A 48 21.69 -7.35 4.35
C ARG A 48 20.87 -7.04 3.11
N THR A 49 19.74 -6.35 3.27
CA THR A 49 18.78 -6.09 2.18
C THR A 49 18.89 -4.69 1.58
N GLY A 50 19.58 -3.75 2.25
CA GLY A 50 19.59 -2.34 1.88
C GLY A 50 18.24 -1.64 2.03
N LYS A 51 17.30 -2.21 2.79
CA LYS A 51 15.95 -1.65 3.01
C LYS A 51 15.91 -0.83 4.31
N PRO A 52 15.07 0.24 4.38
CA PRO A 52 14.88 1.00 5.61
C PRO A 52 14.18 0.18 6.70
N ILE A 53 14.40 0.57 7.96
CA ILE A 53 13.76 -0.05 9.13
C ILE A 53 12.45 0.66 9.43
N MET A 54 11.37 -0.11 9.57
CA MET A 54 10.14 0.33 10.23
C MET A 54 10.16 -0.10 11.70
N LEU A 55 10.41 0.84 12.60
CA LEU A 55 10.42 0.57 14.04
C LEU A 55 9.01 0.77 14.62
N VAL A 56 8.44 -0.30 15.16
CA VAL A 56 7.14 -0.26 15.86
C VAL A 56 7.40 -0.44 17.36
N SER A 57 7.04 0.57 18.15
CA SER A 57 6.99 0.46 19.61
C SER A 57 5.55 0.21 20.04
N ALA A 58 5.33 -0.90 20.73
CA ALA A 58 4.03 -1.28 21.26
C ALA A 58 4.16 -1.70 22.72
N VAL A 59 3.05 -1.64 23.43
CA VAL A 59 2.90 -2.21 24.78
C VAL A 59 1.76 -3.23 24.74
N PRO A 60 1.75 -4.25 25.62
CA PRO A 60 0.69 -5.26 25.61
C PRO A 60 -0.72 -4.66 25.74
N GLN A 61 -0.84 -3.56 26.49
CA GLN A 61 -2.07 -2.78 26.66
C GLN A 61 -1.71 -1.30 26.81
N CYS A 62 -2.32 -0.43 26.01
CA CYS A 62 -2.28 1.02 26.20
C CYS A 62 -3.70 1.58 26.15
N HIS A 63 -4.32 1.82 27.32
CA HIS A 63 -5.72 2.25 27.41
C HIS A 63 -6.66 1.36 26.56
N SER A 64 -7.30 1.92 25.53
CA SER A 64 -8.20 1.20 24.61
C SER A 64 -7.53 0.74 23.32
N VAL A 65 -6.20 0.78 23.23
CA VAL A 65 -5.42 0.29 22.08
C VAL A 65 -4.96 -1.14 22.35
N PRO A 66 -5.45 -2.14 21.61
CA PRO A 66 -4.96 -3.52 21.71
C PRO A 66 -3.47 -3.57 21.36
N GLY A 67 -2.66 -4.22 22.21
CA GLY A 67 -1.24 -4.40 21.93
C GLY A 67 -0.98 -5.24 20.68
N VAL A 68 0.14 -4.95 20.02
CA VAL A 68 0.70 -5.75 18.93
C VAL A 68 1.68 -6.76 19.55
N TRP A 69 1.63 -8.02 19.12
CA TRP A 69 2.55 -9.09 19.54
C TRP A 69 3.51 -9.44 18.42
#